data_AF-A0A960SCC2-F1
#
_entry.id   AF-A0A960SCC2-F1
#
_cell.length_a   1.000
_cell.length_b   1.000
_cell.length_c   1.000
_cell.angle_alpha   90.00
_cell.angle_beta   90.00
_cell.angle_gamma   90.00
#
_symmetry.space_group_name_H-M   'P 1'
#
loop_
_entity.id
_entity.type
_entity.pdbx_description
1 polymer ?
#
loop_
_entity_poly.entity_id
_entity_poly.type
_entity_poly.pdbx_seq_one_letter_code
_entity_poly.pdbx_strand_id
1 'polypeptide(L)'
;KLVMVHAYPKYLKQTLDFPETDPVAFFHHEREAFGFTHADLGAIYLEQNGLSPEIVQAVLFHHEPEKNFHDPNLAAGIEVADLLARYAGCSAGFEPAAELEFGDWESLSGWKIIFAGDRSENHYARASIHRSIDNLPSILKGLL
;
A
#
# COMPACT_ATOMS: atom_id res chain seq x y z
N LYS A 1 -0.57 10.20 2.54
CA LYS A 1 0.51 11.19 2.83
C LYS A 1 0.10 12.67 2.69
N LEU A 2 -1.01 13.03 2.04
CA LEU A 2 -1.44 14.45 1.92
C LEU A 2 -1.61 15.17 3.27
N VAL A 3 -2.11 14.48 4.30
CA VAL A 3 -2.20 15.04 5.66
C VAL A 3 -0.83 15.47 6.18
N MET A 4 0.22 14.67 5.94
CA MET A 4 1.59 15.02 6.32
C MET A 4 2.12 16.21 5.54
N VAL A 5 1.86 16.29 4.23
CA VAL A 5 2.27 17.44 3.39
C VAL A 5 1.75 18.74 4.00
N HIS A 6 0.48 18.74 4.42
CA HIS A 6 -0.16 19.95 4.91
C HIS A 6 0.18 20.26 6.38
N ALA A 7 0.03 19.28 7.28
CA ALA A 7 0.13 19.51 8.73
C ALA A 7 1.53 19.23 9.30
N TYR A 8 2.33 18.37 8.66
CA TYR A 8 3.64 17.92 9.15
C TYR A 8 4.73 17.96 8.07
N PRO A 9 4.90 19.06 7.32
CA PRO A 9 5.82 19.10 6.16
C PRO A 9 7.28 18.84 6.55
N LYS A 10 7.68 19.19 7.78
CA LYS A 10 9.03 18.89 8.30
C LYS A 10 9.28 17.39 8.45
N TYR A 11 8.28 16.65 8.92
CA TYR A 11 8.40 15.21 9.11
C TYR A 11 8.35 14.48 7.78
N LEU A 12 7.49 14.92 6.84
CA LEU A 12 7.53 14.41 5.48
C LEU A 12 8.91 14.60 4.86
N LYS A 13 9.53 15.78 5.01
CA LYS A 13 10.89 16.01 4.52
C LYS A 13 11.89 15.02 5.14
N GLN A 14 11.82 14.79 6.45
CA GLN A 14 12.70 13.83 7.13
C GLN A 14 12.49 12.39 6.63
N THR A 15 11.24 11.99 6.38
CA THR A 15 10.93 10.70 5.73
C THR A 15 11.59 10.62 4.35
N LEU A 16 11.54 11.69 3.55
CA LEU A 16 12.11 11.70 2.20
C LEU A 16 13.65 11.72 2.17
N ASP A 17 14.28 12.19 3.26
CA ASP A 17 15.74 12.16 3.42
C ASP A 17 16.24 10.76 3.90
N PHE A 18 15.32 9.82 4.23
CA PHE A 18 15.66 8.45 4.62
C PHE A 18 16.14 7.64 3.40
N PRO A 19 17.35 7.05 3.42
CA PRO A 19 18.00 6.47 2.24
C PRO A 19 17.51 5.04 1.92
N GLU A 20 16.21 4.82 1.97
CA GLU A 20 15.56 3.55 1.63
C GLU A 20 14.65 3.72 0.42
N THR A 21 14.20 2.61 -0.14
CA THR A 21 13.29 2.58 -1.29
C THR A 21 12.09 1.67 -1.09
N ASP A 22 12.06 0.94 0.03
CA ASP A 22 10.95 0.08 0.43
C ASP A 22 9.88 0.91 1.16
N PRO A 23 8.62 0.93 0.67
CA PRO A 23 7.50 1.59 1.36
C PRO A 23 7.33 1.17 2.82
N VAL A 24 7.59 -0.11 3.14
CA VAL A 24 7.45 -0.64 4.50
C VAL A 24 8.58 -0.10 5.39
N ALA A 25 9.79 0.06 4.86
CA ALA A 25 10.89 0.70 5.57
C ALA A 25 10.57 2.17 5.92
N PHE A 26 9.97 2.93 5.00
CA PHE A 26 9.50 4.30 5.30
C PHE A 26 8.43 4.32 6.39
N PHE A 27 7.47 3.39 6.34
CA PHE A 27 6.43 3.26 7.34
C PHE A 27 7.02 2.98 8.74
N HIS A 28 7.98 2.07 8.85
CA HIS A 28 8.66 1.80 10.11
C HIS A 28 9.49 2.99 10.58
N HIS A 29 10.21 3.66 9.66
CA HIS A 29 10.97 4.85 9.97
C HIS A 29 10.09 5.96 10.56
N GLU A 30 8.93 6.25 9.95
CA GLU A 30 7.98 7.24 10.47
C GLU A 30 7.54 6.89 11.90
N ARG A 31 7.19 5.62 12.14
CA ARG A 31 6.78 5.13 13.46
C ARG A 31 7.87 5.33 14.51
N GLU A 32 9.11 4.99 14.18
CA GLU A 32 10.25 5.10 15.09
C GLU A 32 10.68 6.55 15.34
N ALA A 33 10.68 7.39 14.29
CA ALA A 33 11.17 8.75 14.36
C ALA A 33 10.14 9.73 14.97
N PHE A 34 8.85 9.54 14.70
CA PHE A 34 7.79 10.50 15.03
C PHE A 34 6.75 9.98 16.01
N GLY A 35 6.70 8.66 16.24
CA GLY A 35 5.67 8.00 17.04
C GLY A 35 4.33 7.82 16.32
N PHE A 36 4.26 8.14 15.03
CA PHE A 36 3.09 7.92 14.17
C PHE A 36 3.53 7.77 12.71
N THR A 37 2.65 7.23 11.89
CA THR A 37 2.87 6.97 10.46
C THR A 37 1.87 7.74 9.59
N HIS A 38 2.12 7.76 8.29
CA HIS A 38 1.16 8.27 7.31
C HIS A 38 -0.15 7.47 7.29
N ALA A 39 -0.12 6.19 7.67
CA ALA A 39 -1.30 5.34 7.77
C ALA A 39 -2.19 5.79 8.94
N ASP A 40 -1.59 6.08 10.11
CA ASP A 40 -2.30 6.61 11.28
C ASP A 40 -3.01 7.93 10.95
N LEU A 41 -2.29 8.87 10.34
CA LEU A 41 -2.86 10.17 9.97
C LEU A 41 -3.96 10.05 8.89
N GLY A 42 -3.79 9.12 7.95
CA GLY A 42 -4.80 8.83 6.93
C GLY A 42 -6.07 8.26 7.55
N ALA A 43 -5.94 7.28 8.45
CA ALA A 43 -7.05 6.66 9.16
C ALA A 43 -7.82 7.69 10.00
N ILE A 44 -7.13 8.50 10.81
CA ILE A 44 -7.75 9.57 11.61
C ILE A 44 -8.52 10.55 10.72
N TYR A 45 -7.93 10.97 9.60
CA TYR A 45 -8.60 11.88 8.68
C TYR A 45 -9.88 11.28 8.12
N LEU A 46 -9.84 10.01 7.68
CA LEU A 46 -11.02 9.33 7.12
C LEU A 46 -12.09 9.10 8.18
N GLU A 47 -11.72 8.71 9.40
CA GLU A 47 -12.64 8.54 10.52
C GLU A 47 -13.36 9.85 10.85
N GLN A 48 -12.62 10.96 10.95
CA GLN A 48 -13.18 12.29 11.23
C GLN A 48 -14.12 12.80 10.14
N ASN A 49 -14.01 12.26 8.92
CA ASN A 49 -14.88 12.59 7.79
C ASN A 49 -16.01 11.57 7.58
N GLY A 50 -16.24 10.66 8.52
CA GLY A 50 -17.39 9.76 8.53
C GLY A 50 -17.31 8.58 7.55
N LEU A 51 -16.10 8.19 7.14
CA LEU A 51 -15.90 6.99 6.33
C LEU A 51 -16.12 5.73 7.19
N SER A 52 -16.47 4.64 6.52
CA SER A 52 -16.81 3.39 7.23
C SER A 52 -15.59 2.80 7.96
N PRO A 53 -15.80 2.09 9.09
CA PRO A 53 -14.71 1.47 9.85
C PRO A 53 -13.85 0.53 9.01
N GLU A 54 -14.43 -0.13 8.00
CA GLU A 54 -13.71 -1.02 7.07
C GLU A 54 -12.67 -0.24 6.24
N ILE A 55 -13.06 0.92 5.70
CA ILE A 55 -12.15 1.80 4.94
C ILE A 55 -11.06 2.36 5.86
N VAL A 56 -11.45 2.84 7.05
CA VAL A 56 -10.51 3.39 8.04
C VAL A 56 -9.46 2.33 8.43
N GLN A 57 -9.90 1.11 8.75
CA GLN A 57 -8.98 0.02 9.11
C GLN A 57 -8.10 -0.43 7.94
N ALA A 58 -8.65 -0.47 6.72
CA ALA A 58 -7.86 -0.82 5.55
C ALA A 58 -6.72 0.17 5.32
N VAL A 59 -6.98 1.48 5.48
CA VAL A 59 -5.94 2.52 5.41
C VAL A 59 -5.00 2.47 6.61
N LEU A 60 -5.47 2.14 7.81
CA LEU A 60 -4.60 2.02 8.97
C LEU A 60 -3.59 0.87 8.84
N PHE A 61 -4.02 -0.26 8.27
CA PHE A 61 -3.25 -1.51 8.27
C PHE A 61 -2.67 -1.91 6.90
N HIS A 62 -2.71 -1.06 5.87
CA HIS A 62 -2.24 -1.45 4.52
C HIS A 62 -0.74 -1.83 4.41
N HIS A 63 0.12 -1.43 5.37
CA HIS A 63 1.52 -1.90 5.45
C HIS A 63 1.71 -3.13 6.34
N GLU A 64 0.71 -3.49 7.13
CA GLU A 64 0.75 -4.59 8.11
C GLU A 64 -0.63 -5.27 8.16
N PRO A 65 -1.13 -5.82 7.03
CA PRO A 65 -2.51 -6.28 6.92
C PRO A 65 -2.84 -7.42 7.90
N GLU A 66 -1.85 -8.21 8.31
CA GLU A 66 -1.97 -9.25 9.33
C GLU A 66 -2.36 -8.72 10.72
N LYS A 67 -2.16 -7.42 10.98
CA LYS A 67 -2.56 -6.78 12.24
C LYS A 67 -4.03 -6.36 12.27
N ASN A 68 -4.73 -6.39 11.14
CA ASN A 68 -6.17 -6.18 11.09
C ASN A 68 -6.92 -7.48 11.42
N PHE A 69 -7.19 -7.70 12.71
CA PHE A 69 -7.84 -8.93 13.19
C PHE A 69 -9.31 -9.10 12.76
N HIS A 70 -9.98 -8.02 12.33
CA HIS A 70 -11.40 -8.07 11.99
C HIS A 70 -11.63 -8.45 10.52
N ASP A 71 -10.94 -7.76 9.61
CA ASP A 71 -11.02 -8.05 8.18
C ASP A 71 -9.70 -7.67 7.48
N PRO A 72 -8.72 -8.59 7.44
CA PRO A 72 -7.42 -8.31 6.85
C PRO A 72 -7.48 -8.24 5.32
N ASN A 73 -8.55 -8.70 4.68
CA ASN A 73 -8.61 -8.83 3.22
C ASN A 73 -8.55 -7.49 2.50
N LEU A 74 -9.22 -6.46 3.03
CA LEU A 74 -9.23 -5.16 2.38
C LEU A 74 -7.85 -4.47 2.50
N ALA A 75 -7.22 -4.53 3.68
CA ALA A 75 -5.85 -4.03 3.86
C ALA A 75 -4.85 -4.80 2.98
N ALA A 76 -4.97 -6.13 2.94
CA ALA A 76 -4.18 -7.01 2.09
C ALA A 76 -4.33 -6.68 0.60
N GLY A 77 -5.56 -6.42 0.16
CA GLY A 77 -5.86 -5.99 -1.20
C GLY A 77 -5.20 -4.66 -1.54
N ILE A 78 -5.19 -3.70 -0.61
CA ILE A 78 -4.50 -2.41 -0.80
C ILE A 78 -2.99 -2.61 -0.89
N GLU A 79 -2.38 -3.45 -0.03
CA GLU A 79 -0.94 -3.75 -0.08
C GLU A 79 -0.54 -4.30 -1.46
N VAL A 80 -1.27 -5.31 -1.94
CA VAL A 80 -1.02 -5.93 -3.25
C VAL A 80 -1.27 -4.92 -4.38
N ALA A 81 -2.35 -4.13 -4.30
CA ALA A 81 -2.67 -3.13 -5.32
C ALA A 81 -1.62 -2.02 -5.42
N ASP A 82 -1.06 -1.55 -4.29
CA ASP A 82 0.00 -0.53 -4.27
C ASP A 82 1.25 -1.04 -5.00
N LEU A 83 1.68 -2.27 -4.74
CA LEU A 83 2.84 -2.86 -5.41
C LEU A 83 2.59 -3.08 -6.92
N LEU A 84 1.40 -3.55 -7.31
CA LEU A 84 1.04 -3.73 -8.71
C LEU A 84 0.98 -2.40 -9.47
N ALA A 85 0.46 -1.34 -8.84
CA ALA A 85 0.44 0.00 -9.42
C ALA A 85 1.86 0.53 -9.65
N ARG A 86 2.76 0.34 -8.68
CA ARG A 86 4.19 0.71 -8.80
C ARG A 86 4.87 -0.07 -9.90
N TYR A 87 4.66 -1.39 -9.96
CA TYR A 87 5.22 -2.24 -11.02
C TYR A 87 4.75 -1.78 -12.42
N ALA A 88 3.49 -1.35 -12.53
CA ALA A 88 2.95 -0.78 -13.76
C ALA A 88 3.49 0.63 -14.10
N GLY A 89 4.39 1.20 -13.29
CA GLY A 89 4.95 2.54 -13.50
C GLY A 89 4.08 3.68 -12.98
N CYS A 90 3.07 3.39 -12.15
CA CYS A 90 2.34 4.42 -11.42
C CYS A 90 3.06 4.72 -10.10
N SER A 91 3.86 5.79 -10.06
CA SER A 91 4.45 6.27 -8.81
C SER A 91 3.41 7.07 -8.00
N ALA A 92 2.74 6.42 -7.05
CA ALA A 92 1.72 7.07 -6.20
C ALA A 92 2.29 7.79 -4.96
N GLY A 93 3.59 7.64 -4.69
CA GLY A 93 4.25 8.13 -3.48
C GLY A 93 5.06 9.42 -3.67
N PHE A 94 5.50 9.99 -2.55
CA PHE A 94 6.51 11.04 -2.54
C PHE A 94 7.94 10.46 -2.50
N GLU A 95 8.04 9.19 -2.12
CA GLU A 95 9.29 8.48 -1.87
C GLU A 95 9.89 7.93 -3.17
N PRO A 96 11.23 7.79 -3.22
CA PRO A 96 11.84 6.93 -4.22
C PRO A 96 11.34 5.49 -4.08
N ALA A 97 11.13 4.81 -5.19
CA ALA A 97 10.73 3.42 -5.23
C ALA A 97 11.83 2.58 -5.88
N ALA A 98 12.03 1.37 -5.34
CA ALA A 98 12.91 0.39 -5.95
C ALA A 98 12.34 -0.08 -7.29
N GLU A 99 13.22 -0.57 -8.16
CA GLU A 99 12.77 -1.38 -9.30
C GLU A 99 12.12 -2.67 -8.78
N LEU A 100 11.01 -3.06 -9.41
CA LEU A 100 10.24 -4.25 -9.04
C LEU A 100 10.37 -5.30 -10.14
N GLU A 101 10.54 -6.55 -9.74
CA GLU A 101 10.51 -7.70 -10.63
C GLU A 101 9.09 -8.28 -10.76
N PHE A 102 8.84 -8.95 -11.87
CA PHE A 102 7.56 -9.62 -12.09
C PHE A 102 7.38 -10.73 -11.04
N GLY A 103 6.34 -10.61 -10.22
CA GLY A 103 6.01 -11.60 -9.18
C GLY A 103 6.39 -11.19 -7.76
N ASP A 104 7.01 -10.02 -7.55
CA ASP A 104 7.39 -9.55 -6.22
C ASP A 104 6.20 -9.50 -5.23
N TRP A 105 5.00 -9.22 -5.73
CA TRP A 105 3.76 -9.22 -4.96
C TRP A 105 3.46 -10.56 -4.27
N GLU A 106 3.98 -11.68 -4.76
CA GLU A 106 3.71 -13.00 -4.17
C GLU A 106 4.37 -13.19 -2.80
N SER A 107 5.38 -12.37 -2.50
CA SER A 107 6.06 -12.36 -1.21
C SER A 107 5.31 -11.59 -0.12
N LEU A 108 4.39 -10.70 -0.50
CA LEU A 108 3.64 -9.83 0.40
C LEU A 108 2.78 -10.62 1.40
N SER A 109 2.60 -10.06 2.59
CA SER A 109 1.63 -10.56 3.58
C SER A 109 0.23 -10.62 2.98
N GLY A 110 -0.18 -9.58 2.28
CA GLY A 110 -1.51 -9.43 1.70
C GLY A 110 -1.78 -10.47 0.62
N TRP A 111 -0.80 -10.79 -0.21
CA TRP A 111 -0.93 -11.89 -1.18
C TRP A 111 -1.18 -13.22 -0.49
N LYS A 112 -0.41 -13.51 0.57
CA LYS A 112 -0.62 -14.73 1.36
C LYS A 112 -1.98 -14.71 2.03
N ILE A 113 -2.46 -13.59 2.56
CA ILE A 113 -3.79 -13.48 3.19
C ILE A 113 -4.89 -13.79 2.16
N ILE A 114 -4.82 -13.19 0.97
CA ILE A 114 -5.85 -13.34 -0.06
C ILE A 114 -5.83 -14.73 -0.70
N PHE A 115 -4.65 -15.36 -0.86
CA PHE A 115 -4.47 -16.60 -1.64
C PHE A 115 -3.90 -17.79 -0.86
N ALA A 116 -3.83 -17.76 0.48
CA ALA A 116 -3.24 -18.83 1.31
C ALA A 116 -3.97 -20.19 1.21
N GLY A 117 -5.24 -20.20 0.81
CA GLY A 117 -6.11 -21.38 0.89
C GLY A 117 -6.12 -22.26 -0.36
N ASP A 118 -5.83 -21.73 -1.55
CA ASP A 118 -6.08 -22.43 -2.80
C ASP A 118 -4.97 -22.21 -3.84
N ARG A 119 -4.23 -23.29 -4.12
CA ARG A 119 -3.18 -23.31 -5.15
C ARG A 119 -3.73 -22.99 -6.54
N SER A 120 -4.97 -23.35 -6.81
CA SER A 120 -5.64 -23.03 -8.08
C SER A 120 -6.00 -21.54 -8.14
N GLU A 121 -6.56 -20.95 -7.08
CA GLU A 121 -6.82 -19.50 -7.02
C GLU A 121 -5.53 -18.69 -7.18
N ASN A 122 -4.44 -19.09 -6.52
CA ASN A 122 -3.14 -18.45 -6.68
C ASN A 122 -2.64 -18.53 -8.14
N HIS A 123 -2.76 -19.70 -8.78
CA HIS A 123 -2.43 -19.87 -10.19
C HIS A 123 -3.29 -18.98 -11.11
N TYR A 124 -4.60 -18.93 -10.88
CA TYR A 124 -5.52 -18.08 -11.65
C TYR A 124 -5.25 -16.60 -11.44
N ALA A 125 -4.98 -16.18 -10.20
CA ALA A 125 -4.66 -14.81 -9.85
C ALA A 125 -3.37 -14.35 -10.54
N ARG A 126 -2.31 -15.15 -10.48
CA ARG A 126 -1.05 -14.89 -11.19
C ARG A 126 -1.27 -14.75 -12.69
N ALA A 127 -2.04 -15.66 -13.30
CA ALA A 127 -2.36 -15.61 -14.73
C ALA A 127 -3.23 -14.39 -15.10
N SER A 128 -4.16 -13.99 -14.22
CA SER A 128 -5.03 -12.83 -14.42
C SER A 128 -4.24 -11.51 -14.36
N ILE A 129 -3.37 -11.38 -13.35
CA ILE A 129 -2.47 -10.23 -13.20
C ILE A 129 -1.53 -10.13 -14.39
N HIS A 130 -0.88 -11.22 -14.78
CA HIS A 130 0.00 -11.25 -15.96
C HIS A 130 -0.68 -10.72 -17.24
N ARG A 131 -1.96 -11.04 -17.46
CA ARG A 131 -2.71 -10.55 -18.63
C ARG A 131 -3.11 -9.08 -18.56
N SER A 132 -3.24 -8.54 -17.36
CA SER A 132 -3.87 -7.24 -17.12
C SER A 132 -2.88 -6.14 -16.79
N ILE A 133 -1.72 -6.49 -16.22
CA ILE A 133 -0.79 -5.51 -15.64
C ILE A 133 -0.15 -4.58 -16.66
N ASP A 134 0.15 -5.08 -17.86
CA ASP A 134 0.67 -4.25 -18.96
C ASP A 134 -0.35 -3.21 -19.44
N ASN A 135 -1.65 -3.47 -19.24
CA ASN A 135 -2.74 -2.56 -19.61
C ASN A 135 -3.12 -1.60 -18.48
N LEU A 136 -2.65 -1.84 -17.25
CA LEU A 136 -2.98 -1.05 -16.06
C LEU A 136 -2.71 0.46 -16.26
N PRO A 137 -1.58 0.89 -16.85
CA PRO A 137 -1.30 2.31 -17.06
C PRO A 137 -2.31 2.98 -18.00
N SER A 138 -2.76 2.25 -19.03
CA SER A 138 -3.76 2.76 -19.96
C SER A 138 -5.13 2.87 -19.31
N ILE A 139 -5.50 1.91 -18.45
CA ILE A 139 -6.77 1.94 -17.70
C ILE A 139 -6.78 3.13 -16.73
N LEU A 140 -5.70 3.33 -15.98
CA LEU A 140 -5.61 4.41 -14.99
C LEU A 140 -5.59 5.80 -15.65
N LYS A 141 -4.94 5.96 -16.81
CA LYS A 141 -5.00 7.21 -17.59
C LYS A 141 -6.39 7.55 -18.11
N GLY A 142 -7.29 6.57 -18.26
CA GLY A 142 -8.67 6.82 -18.67
C GLY A 142 -9.58 7.27 -17.52
N LEU A 143 -9.13 7.18 -16.27
CA LEU A 143 -9.88 7.51 -15.06
C LEU A 143 -9.51 8.88 -14.46
N LEU A 144 -8.35 9.44 -14.83
CA LEU A 144 -7.84 10.75 -14.41
C LEU A 144 -8.13 11.81 -15.49
#